data_AF-A0A2S6CP47-F1
#
_entry.id   AF-A0A2S6CP47-F1
#
_cell.length_a   1.000
_cell.length_b   1.000
_cell.length_c   1.000
_cell.angle_alpha   90.00
_cell.angle_beta   90.00
_cell.angle_gamma   90.00
#
_symmetry.space_group_name_H-M   'P 1'
#
loop_
_entity.id
_entity.type
_entity.pdbx_description
1 polymer ?
#
loop_
_entity_poly.entity_id
_entity_poly.type
_entity_poly.pdbx_seq_one_letter_code
_entity_poly.pdbx_strand_id
1 'polypeptide(L)'
;NKDFNPNGEIKKEHYHILLSADGPITYNQVIKIIEPLNAPIPKKVGSAKGLIRYMAHLDNPEKFQYSIDEIIGHGGADIASYFELTKTDKMTVMKEIIEYIYENKIDNYADFLMTCISTSDEWFDVAINYNTLAINKMIDGIWQKQNRAKVESYKYRNNL
;
A
#
# COMPACT_ATOMS: atom_id res chain seq x y z
N ASN A 1 23.49 11.84 -6.04
CA ASN A 1 23.86 12.89 -7.02
C ASN A 1 23.48 12.45 -8.44
N LYS A 2 22.18 12.32 -8.72
CA LYS A 2 21.65 11.90 -10.03
C LYS A 2 20.40 12.70 -10.43
N ASP A 3 20.21 13.84 -9.78
CA ASP A 3 19.07 14.71 -9.99
C ASP A 3 19.43 15.79 -11.00
N PHE A 4 18.57 15.96 -12.00
CA PHE A 4 18.72 17.00 -13.01
C PHE A 4 17.69 18.09 -12.81
N ASN A 5 18.09 19.33 -13.09
CA ASN A 5 17.19 20.44 -13.28
C ASN A 5 16.46 20.29 -14.63
N PRO A 6 15.31 20.98 -14.82
CA PRO A 6 14.59 20.94 -16.10
C PRO A 6 15.41 21.37 -17.31
N ASN A 7 16.46 22.17 -17.10
CA ASN A 7 17.41 22.61 -18.13
C ASN A 7 18.51 21.57 -18.43
N GLY A 8 18.49 20.40 -17.79
CA GLY A 8 19.48 19.32 -17.97
C GLY A 8 20.75 19.43 -17.12
N GLU A 9 20.87 20.47 -16.28
CA GLU A 9 22.02 20.61 -15.38
C GLU A 9 21.90 19.74 -14.14
N ILE A 10 23.00 19.15 -13.68
CA ILE A 10 23.05 18.36 -12.45
C ILE A 10 22.78 19.28 -11.25
N LYS A 11 21.86 18.89 -10.37
CA LYS A 11 21.59 19.61 -9.12
C LYS A 11 22.75 19.46 -8.14
N LYS A 12 22.94 20.47 -7.30
CA LYS A 12 23.84 20.36 -6.14
C LYS A 12 23.45 19.16 -5.27
N GLU A 13 24.45 18.48 -4.73
CA GLU A 13 24.24 17.39 -3.78
C GLU A 13 23.47 17.88 -2.56
N HIS A 14 22.46 17.12 -2.17
CA HIS A 14 21.60 17.44 -1.04
C HIS A 14 21.00 16.15 -0.46
N TYR A 15 20.59 16.23 0.80
CA TYR A 15 19.88 15.17 1.48
C TYR A 15 18.42 15.58 1.68
N HIS A 16 17.51 14.62 1.49
CA HIS A 16 16.15 14.73 1.99
C HIS A 16 16.09 14.15 3.40
N ILE A 17 15.53 14.91 4.34
CA ILE A 17 15.42 14.52 5.75
C ILE A 17 13.95 14.61 6.16
N LEU A 18 13.41 13.53 6.72
CA LEU A 18 12.13 13.51 7.42
C LEU A 18 12.42 13.56 8.93
N LEU A 19 11.89 14.58 9.60
CA LEU A 19 11.91 14.68 11.06
C LEU A 19 10.52 14.31 11.60
N SER A 20 10.46 13.29 12.44
CA SER A 20 9.25 12.86 13.14
C SER A 20 9.41 12.98 14.66
N ALA A 21 8.30 13.14 15.36
CA ALA A 21 8.22 13.14 16.80
C ALA A 21 7.00 12.32 17.24
N ASP A 22 7.11 11.65 18.38
CA ASP A 22 6.03 10.80 18.92
C ASP A 22 4.79 11.59 19.33
N GLY A 23 4.98 12.89 19.62
CA GLY A 23 3.92 13.81 19.99
C GLY A 23 3.90 15.06 19.12
N PRO A 24 2.91 15.95 19.34
CA PRO A 24 2.84 17.22 18.65
C PRO A 24 4.15 18.01 18.81
N ILE A 25 4.73 18.40 17.68
CA ILE A 25 5.91 19.27 17.62
C ILE A 25 5.55 20.56 16.91
N THR A 26 6.00 21.68 17.46
CA THR A 26 5.77 23.01 16.88
C THR A 26 6.87 23.37 15.89
N TYR A 27 6.56 24.26 14.95
CA TYR A 27 7.53 24.79 13.99
C TYR A 27 8.78 25.37 14.68
N ASN A 28 8.59 26.15 15.76
CA ASN A 28 9.71 26.75 16.50
C ASN A 28 10.61 25.70 17.17
N GLN A 29 10.05 24.57 17.64
CA GLN A 29 10.85 23.46 18.15
C GLN A 29 11.68 22.81 17.04
N VAL A 30 11.10 22.64 15.85
CA VAL A 30 11.84 22.11 14.67
C VAL A 30 12.96 23.07 14.27
N ILE A 31 12.72 24.38 14.22
CA ILE A 31 13.75 25.38 13.88
C ILE A 31 14.95 25.28 14.80
N LYS A 32 14.74 25.17 16.12
CA LYS A 32 15.84 25.00 17.09
C LYS A 32 16.70 23.77 16.84
N ILE A 33 16.11 22.70 16.27
CA ILE A 33 16.83 21.47 15.93
C ILE A 33 17.68 21.67 14.67
N ILE A 34 17.16 22.36 13.66
CA ILE A 34 17.80 22.45 12.34
C ILE A 34 18.73 23.66 12.18
N GLU A 35 18.58 24.71 13.01
CA GLU A 35 19.38 25.94 12.93
C GLU A 35 20.91 25.67 12.98
N PRO A 36 21.44 24.77 13.84
CA PRO A 36 22.86 24.43 13.84
C PRO A 36 23.35 23.74 12.55
N LEU A 37 22.43 23.16 11.76
CA LEU A 37 22.77 22.44 10.53
C LEU A 37 22.91 23.37 9.33
N ASN A 38 22.63 24.68 9.48
CA ASN A 38 22.56 25.65 8.39
C ASN A 38 21.68 25.15 7.22
N ALA A 39 20.59 24.45 7.57
CA ALA A 39 19.69 23.81 6.63
C ALA A 39 18.63 24.80 6.10
N PRO A 40 18.03 24.52 4.93
CA PRO A 40 16.86 25.27 4.45
C PRO A 40 15.68 25.22 5.43
N ILE A 41 14.77 26.18 5.28
CA ILE A 41 13.53 26.28 6.06
C ILE A 41 12.75 24.94 6.01
N PRO A 42 12.32 24.39 7.17
CA PRO A 42 11.64 23.11 7.20
C PRO A 42 10.20 23.28 6.71
N LYS A 43 9.70 22.28 5.99
CA LYS A 43 8.33 22.26 5.48
C LYS A 43 7.50 21.23 6.25
N LYS A 44 6.28 21.61 6.62
CA LYS A 44 5.32 20.66 7.19
C LYS A 44 4.99 19.59 6.15
N VAL A 45 5.06 18.33 6.57
CA VAL A 45 4.80 17.17 5.72
C VAL A 45 3.34 16.74 5.89
N GLY A 46 2.62 16.57 4.78
CA GLY A 46 1.24 16.08 4.79
C GLY A 46 1.12 14.56 4.92
N SER A 47 2.11 13.84 4.39
CA SER A 47 2.20 12.37 4.48
C SER A 47 3.67 11.94 4.58
N ALA A 48 4.04 11.30 5.68
CA ALA A 48 5.39 10.77 5.87
C ALA A 48 5.71 9.69 4.84
N LYS A 49 4.77 8.77 4.58
CA LYS A 49 4.87 7.75 3.52
C LYS A 49 5.12 8.38 2.15
N GLY A 50 4.34 9.40 1.79
CA GLY A 50 4.52 10.11 0.52
C GLY A 50 5.91 10.75 0.41
N LEU A 51 6.42 11.34 1.49
CA LEU A 51 7.76 11.92 1.48
C LEU A 51 8.85 10.85 1.34
N ILE A 52 8.76 9.73 2.07
CA ILE A 52 9.74 8.63 1.98
C ILE A 52 9.79 8.04 0.56
N ARG A 53 8.63 7.78 -0.06
CA ARG A 53 8.57 7.35 -1.47
C ARG A 53 9.16 8.38 -2.42
N TYR A 54 8.91 9.67 -2.15
CA TYR A 54 9.49 10.77 -2.91
C TYR A 54 11.03 10.79 -2.82
N MET A 55 11.63 10.47 -1.66
CA MET A 55 13.09 10.39 -1.52
C MET A 55 13.72 9.36 -2.46
N ALA A 56 13.01 8.26 -2.74
CA ALA A 56 13.43 7.23 -3.68
C ALA A 56 12.92 7.43 -5.13
N HIS A 57 12.13 8.48 -5.38
CA HIS A 57 11.48 8.78 -6.67
C HIS A 57 10.50 7.71 -7.21
N LEU A 58 9.98 6.83 -6.36
CA LEU A 58 9.17 5.67 -6.76
C LEU A 58 7.90 6.01 -7.55
N ASP A 59 7.39 7.23 -7.38
CA ASP A 59 6.14 7.70 -8.01
C ASP A 59 6.36 8.50 -9.30
N ASN A 60 7.61 8.67 -9.76
CA ASN A 60 7.93 9.39 -10.99
C ASN A 60 8.97 8.64 -11.84
N PRO A 61 8.55 7.88 -12.86
CA PRO A 61 9.44 7.04 -13.66
C PRO A 61 10.43 7.82 -14.54
N GLU A 62 10.20 9.11 -14.77
CA GLU A 62 11.11 9.97 -15.56
C GLU A 62 12.35 10.40 -14.76
N LYS A 63 12.30 10.28 -13.43
CA LYS A 63 13.42 10.59 -12.55
C LYS A 63 14.27 9.37 -12.25
N PHE A 64 15.53 9.62 -11.93
CA PHE A 64 16.41 8.57 -11.44
C PHE A 64 15.85 7.94 -10.16
N GLN A 65 15.67 6.62 -10.18
CA GLN A 65 15.16 5.83 -9.06
C GLN A 65 16.29 5.49 -8.09
N TYR A 66 16.22 5.98 -6.86
CA TYR A 66 17.21 5.66 -5.82
C TYR A 66 16.84 4.35 -5.11
N SER A 67 17.84 3.68 -4.54
CA SER A 67 17.56 2.45 -3.79
C SER A 67 16.86 2.80 -2.48
N ILE A 68 15.85 2.00 -2.11
CA ILE A 68 15.19 2.13 -0.81
C ILE A 68 16.18 1.86 0.32
N ASP A 69 17.18 1.00 0.10
CA ASP A 69 18.23 0.68 1.09
C ASP A 69 19.15 1.88 1.40
N GLU A 70 19.14 2.91 0.57
CA GLU A 70 19.87 4.17 0.83
C GLU A 70 19.11 5.08 1.81
N ILE A 71 17.85 4.76 2.15
CA ILE A 71 17.07 5.48 3.14
C ILE A 71 17.39 4.95 4.53
N ILE A 72 18.12 5.75 5.31
CA ILE A 72 18.60 5.36 6.63
C ILE A 72 17.62 5.83 7.71
N GLY A 73 17.03 4.86 8.41
CA GLY A 73 16.24 5.12 9.62
C GLY A 73 17.13 5.40 10.83
N HIS A 74 16.79 6.45 11.58
CA HIS A 74 17.44 6.79 12.85
C HIS A 74 16.41 6.79 13.99
N GLY A 75 16.89 6.70 15.23
CA GLY A 75 16.02 6.83 16.42
C GLY A 75 14.92 5.78 16.53
N GLY A 76 15.12 4.59 15.93
CA GLY A 76 14.11 3.52 15.91
C GLY A 76 13.07 3.64 14.80
N ALA A 77 13.23 4.56 13.84
CA ALA A 77 12.36 4.65 12.68
C ALA A 77 12.41 3.36 11.84
N ASP A 78 11.26 2.68 11.74
CA ASP A 78 11.09 1.51 10.88
C ASP A 78 10.74 1.96 9.45
N ILE A 79 11.73 1.93 8.57
CA ILE A 79 11.60 2.36 7.18
C ILE A 79 10.62 1.46 6.41
N ALA A 80 10.58 0.16 6.69
CA ALA A 80 9.70 -0.79 6.00
C ALA A 80 8.21 -0.43 6.20
N SER A 81 7.85 0.01 7.41
CA SER A 81 6.48 0.42 7.75
C SER A 81 5.94 1.55 6.86
N TYR A 82 6.81 2.42 6.32
CA TYR A 82 6.38 3.49 5.42
C TYR A 82 6.03 2.99 4.01
N PHE A 83 6.43 1.78 3.64
CA PHE A 83 6.08 1.17 2.36
C PHE A 83 4.84 0.28 2.44
N GLU A 84 4.44 -0.15 3.64
CA GLU A 84 3.20 -0.90 3.85
C GLU A 84 1.96 -0.13 3.38
N LEU A 85 0.96 -0.86 2.88
CA LEU A 85 -0.33 -0.29 2.50
C LEU A 85 -0.97 0.45 3.68
N THR A 86 -1.48 1.65 3.43
CA THR A 86 -2.23 2.36 4.46
C THR A 86 -3.54 1.64 4.73
N LYS A 87 -4.19 1.95 5.86
CA LYS A 87 -5.54 1.40 6.16
C LYS A 87 -6.54 1.72 5.04
N THR A 88 -6.43 2.90 4.42
CA THR A 88 -7.28 3.31 3.30
C THR A 88 -6.98 2.47 2.06
N ASP A 89 -5.72 2.26 1.74
CA ASP A 89 -5.32 1.43 0.58
C ASP A 89 -5.81 -0.02 0.77
N LYS A 90 -5.62 -0.59 1.97
CA LYS A 90 -6.13 -1.93 2.32
C LYS A 90 -7.65 -2.03 2.16
N MET A 91 -8.40 -0.97 2.49
CA MET A 91 -9.85 -0.94 2.32
C MET A 91 -10.24 -0.91 0.83
N THR A 92 -9.49 -0.19 0.00
CA THR A 92 -9.70 -0.17 -1.45
C THR A 92 -9.45 -1.55 -2.05
N VAL A 93 -8.30 -2.16 -1.75
CA VAL A 93 -7.97 -3.53 -2.21
C VAL A 93 -9.00 -4.55 -1.72
N MET A 94 -9.49 -4.43 -0.48
CA MET A 94 -10.53 -5.31 0.04
C MET A 94 -11.83 -5.21 -0.77
N LYS A 95 -12.23 -4.01 -1.22
CA LYS A 95 -13.43 -3.83 -2.06
C LYS A 95 -13.24 -4.49 -3.42
N GLU A 96 -12.08 -4.26 -4.04
CA GLU A 96 -11.72 -4.88 -5.32
C GLU A 96 -11.76 -6.41 -5.23
N ILE A 97 -11.20 -6.98 -4.16
CA ILE A 97 -11.23 -8.42 -3.86
C ILE A 97 -12.68 -8.94 -3.78
N ILE A 98 -13.55 -8.25 -3.04
CA ILE A 98 -14.95 -8.68 -2.84
C ILE A 98 -15.74 -8.60 -4.16
N GLU A 99 -15.55 -7.53 -4.94
CA GLU A 99 -16.15 -7.37 -6.26
C GLU A 99 -15.67 -8.49 -7.20
N TYR A 100 -14.37 -8.76 -7.23
CA TYR A 100 -13.79 -9.82 -8.05
C TYR A 100 -14.35 -11.20 -7.70
N ILE A 101 -14.41 -11.56 -6.42
CA ILE A 101 -15.00 -12.82 -5.95
C ILE A 101 -16.45 -12.93 -6.40
N TYR A 102 -17.22 -11.83 -6.26
CA TYR A 102 -18.63 -11.81 -6.63
C TYR A 102 -18.86 -11.98 -8.13
N GLU A 103 -18.11 -11.27 -8.96
CA GLU A 103 -18.26 -11.25 -10.41
C GLU A 103 -17.82 -12.57 -11.03
N ASN A 104 -16.66 -13.07 -10.63
CA ASN A 104 -16.06 -14.30 -11.16
C ASN A 104 -16.60 -15.58 -10.51
N LYS A 105 -17.50 -15.43 -9.53
CA LYS A 105 -18.13 -16.53 -8.80
C LYS A 105 -17.10 -17.49 -8.19
N ILE A 106 -16.06 -16.94 -7.59
CA ILE A 106 -15.04 -17.71 -6.90
C ILE A 106 -15.69 -18.39 -5.68
N ASP A 107 -15.64 -19.72 -5.65
CA ASP A 107 -16.33 -20.57 -4.67
C ASP A 107 -15.36 -21.39 -3.81
N ASN A 108 -14.06 -21.15 -3.97
CA ASN A 108 -12.96 -21.81 -3.27
C ASN A 108 -11.86 -20.80 -2.92
N TYR A 109 -11.41 -20.80 -1.67
CA TYR A 109 -10.35 -19.91 -1.19
C TYR A 109 -8.97 -20.24 -1.79
N ALA A 110 -8.67 -21.50 -2.11
CA ALA A 110 -7.39 -21.85 -2.72
C ALA A 110 -7.25 -21.25 -4.14
N ASP A 111 -8.29 -21.31 -4.96
CA ASP A 111 -8.28 -20.69 -6.30
C ASP A 111 -8.21 -19.17 -6.20
N PHE A 112 -8.88 -18.58 -5.20
CA PHE A 112 -8.75 -17.15 -4.90
C PHE A 112 -7.30 -16.77 -4.55
N LEU A 113 -6.62 -17.54 -3.69
CA LEU A 113 -5.23 -17.26 -3.33
C LEU A 113 -4.29 -17.36 -4.53
N MET A 114 -4.48 -18.36 -5.41
CA MET A 114 -3.69 -18.46 -6.65
C MET A 114 -3.91 -17.25 -7.56
N THR A 115 -5.15 -16.75 -7.61
CA THR A 115 -5.47 -15.51 -8.33
C THR A 115 -4.74 -14.33 -7.74
N CYS A 116 -4.78 -14.13 -6.41
CA CYS A 116 -4.05 -13.06 -5.73
C CYS A 116 -2.54 -13.08 -6.06
N ILE A 117 -1.91 -14.25 -5.98
CA ILE A 117 -0.48 -14.43 -6.33
C ILE A 117 -0.19 -13.98 -7.77
N SER A 118 -1.09 -14.26 -8.70
CA SER A 118 -0.92 -13.87 -10.11
C SER A 118 -1.25 -12.40 -10.40
N THR A 119 -2.04 -11.75 -9.54
CA THR A 119 -2.58 -10.41 -9.78
C THR A 119 -1.71 -9.31 -9.17
N SER A 120 -1.43 -9.38 -7.85
CA SER A 120 -0.71 -8.33 -7.14
C SER A 120 -0.28 -8.79 -5.75
N ASP A 121 0.93 -8.43 -5.34
CA ASP A 121 1.42 -8.63 -3.97
C ASP A 121 0.52 -7.96 -2.93
N GLU A 122 -0.12 -6.83 -3.28
CA GLU A 122 -1.08 -6.14 -2.41
C GLU A 122 -2.36 -6.96 -2.18
N TRP A 123 -2.85 -7.61 -3.23
CA TRP A 123 -4.01 -8.50 -3.13
C TRP A 123 -3.68 -9.73 -2.29
N PHE A 124 -2.48 -10.29 -2.48
CA PHE A 124 -2.03 -11.43 -1.71
C PHE A 124 -1.84 -11.08 -0.23
N ASP A 125 -1.21 -9.94 0.08
CA ASP A 125 -1.06 -9.43 1.45
C ASP A 125 -2.43 -9.23 2.13
N VAL A 126 -3.36 -8.55 1.46
CA VAL A 126 -4.72 -8.37 1.99
C VAL A 126 -5.42 -9.71 2.21
N ALA A 127 -5.31 -10.63 1.25
CA ALA A 127 -5.98 -11.92 1.32
C ALA A 127 -5.55 -12.78 2.51
N ILE A 128 -4.29 -12.72 2.93
CA ILE A 128 -3.73 -13.59 3.99
C ILE A 128 -3.65 -12.90 5.35
N ASN A 129 -3.45 -11.59 5.39
CA ASN A 129 -3.16 -10.85 6.64
C ASN A 129 -4.34 -10.04 7.14
N TYR A 130 -5.37 -9.76 6.32
CA TYR A 130 -6.41 -8.79 6.66
C TYR A 130 -7.82 -9.29 6.36
N ASN A 131 -8.71 -9.23 7.37
CA ASN A 131 -10.14 -9.52 7.23
C ASN A 131 -10.48 -10.86 6.54
N THR A 132 -9.63 -11.87 6.71
CA THR A 132 -9.74 -13.18 6.03
C THR A 132 -11.08 -13.88 6.29
N LEU A 133 -11.70 -13.66 7.46
CA LEU A 133 -13.04 -14.15 7.76
C LEU A 133 -14.12 -13.56 6.82
N ALA A 134 -14.04 -12.28 6.50
CA ALA A 134 -15.00 -11.64 5.59
C ALA A 134 -14.84 -12.18 4.16
N ILE A 135 -13.59 -12.36 3.70
CA ILE A 135 -13.29 -12.98 2.40
C ILE A 135 -13.84 -14.42 2.35
N ASN A 136 -13.52 -15.24 3.35
CA ASN A 136 -14.02 -16.61 3.43
C ASN A 136 -15.55 -16.67 3.44
N LYS A 137 -16.22 -15.78 4.18
CA LYS A 137 -17.69 -15.72 4.21
C LYS A 137 -18.30 -15.27 2.89
N MET A 138 -17.60 -14.41 2.15
CA MET A 138 -18.02 -14.03 0.80
C MET A 138 -17.98 -15.22 -0.15
N ILE A 139 -16.85 -15.95 -0.17
CA ILE A 139 -16.65 -17.16 -0.99
C ILE A 139 -17.67 -18.26 -0.60
N ASP A 140 -17.85 -18.52 0.70
CA ASP A 140 -18.89 -19.43 1.21
C ASP A 140 -20.27 -19.05 0.67
N GLY A 141 -20.59 -17.75 0.67
CA GLY A 141 -21.87 -17.23 0.16
C GLY A 141 -22.05 -17.47 -1.33
N ILE A 142 -20.99 -17.34 -2.13
CA ILE A 142 -21.01 -17.67 -3.56
C ILE A 142 -21.26 -19.15 -3.77
N TRP A 143 -20.48 -20.01 -3.10
CA TRP A 143 -20.62 -21.46 -3.16
C TRP A 143 -22.04 -21.89 -2.78
N GLN A 144 -22.61 -21.36 -1.69
CA GLN A 144 -23.97 -21.67 -1.26
C GLN A 144 -25.03 -21.29 -2.29
N LYS A 145 -24.91 -20.10 -2.91
CA LYS A 145 -25.84 -19.65 -3.96
C LYS A 145 -25.81 -20.59 -5.17
N GLN A 146 -24.62 -21.00 -5.60
CA GLN A 146 -24.47 -21.94 -6.70
C GLN A 146 -25.01 -23.33 -6.38
N ASN A 147 -24.76 -23.85 -5.18
CA ASN A 147 -25.27 -25.17 -4.79
C ASN A 147 -26.78 -25.20 -4.65
N ARG A 148 -27.41 -24.13 -4.10
CA ARG A 148 -28.86 -24.01 -4.11
C ARG A 148 -29.42 -24.03 -5.53
N ALA A 149 -28.84 -23.25 -6.45
CA ALA A 149 -29.26 -23.24 -7.84
C ALA A 149 -29.09 -24.62 -8.52
N LYS A 150 -28.01 -25.35 -8.24
CA LYS A 150 -27.80 -26.72 -8.73
C LYS A 150 -28.88 -27.69 -8.23
N VAL A 151 -29.23 -27.62 -6.94
CA VAL A 151 -30.27 -28.47 -6.33
C VAL A 151 -31.64 -28.14 -6.91
N GLU A 152 -32.00 -26.87 -7.03
CA GLU A 152 -33.28 -26.43 -7.62
C GLU A 152 -33.40 -26.87 -9.08
N SER A 153 -32.33 -26.70 -9.87
CA SER A 153 -32.27 -27.19 -11.25
C SER A 153 -32.42 -28.71 -11.36
N TYR A 154 -31.81 -29.47 -10.43
CA TYR A 154 -31.96 -30.93 -10.37
C TYR A 154 -33.41 -31.34 -10.06
N LYS A 155 -34.06 -30.71 -9.08
CA LYS A 155 -35.45 -31.00 -8.73
C LYS A 155 -36.39 -30.74 -9.92
N TYR A 156 -36.26 -29.57 -10.55
CA TYR A 156 -37.04 -29.20 -11.72
C TYR A 156 -36.88 -30.21 -12.87
N ARG A 157 -35.64 -30.63 -13.18
CA ARG A 157 -35.37 -31.62 -14.25
C ARG A 157 -35.93 -33.01 -13.97
N ASN A 158 -36.20 -33.35 -12.71
CA ASN A 158 -36.67 -34.67 -12.31
C ASN A 158 -38.13 -34.67 -11.80
N ASN A 159 -38.88 -33.57 -11.95
CA ASN A 159 -40.25 -33.41 -11.43
C ASN A 159 -40.39 -33.77 -9.94
N LEU A 160 -39.39 -33.41 -9.13
CA LEU A 160 -39.36 -33.60 -7.66
C LEU A 160 -39.73 -32.32 -6.90
#